data_AF-A0A9D5VJW0-F1
#
_entry.id   AF-A0A9D5VJW0-F1
#
_cell.length_a   1.000
_cell.length_b   1.000
_cell.length_c   1.000
_cell.angle_alpha   90.00
_cell.angle_beta   90.00
_cell.angle_gamma   90.00
#
_symmetry.space_group_name_H-M   'P 1'
#
loop_
_entity.id
_entity.type
_entity.pdbx_description
1 polymer ?
#
loop_
_entity_poly.entity_id
_entity_poly.type
_entity_poly.pdbx_seq_one_letter_code
_entity_poly.pdbx_strand_id
1 'polypeptide(L)' 'EFDYNNNNLESTWTITSRDESVFLTQDPVTAFYDILNLGIVSNTFVEPLGSFQGFIQSSDGKEITVENLLGVSEYYFVKW' A
#
# COMPACT_ATOMS: atom_id res chain seq x y z
N GLU A 1 -3.75 -9.51 0.37
CA GLU A 1 -2.35 -9.53 0.78
C GLU A 1 -1.67 -8.29 0.22
N PHE A 2 -0.71 -7.76 0.98
CA PHE A 2 0.11 -6.64 0.56
C PHE A 2 1.53 -7.20 0.45
N ASP A 3 2.06 -7.26 -0.76
CA ASP A 3 3.44 -7.59 -1.03
C ASP A 3 4.22 -6.31 -1.26
N TYR A 4 5.18 -6.04 -0.39
CA TYR A 4 5.97 -4.82 -0.37
C TYR A 4 7.34 -5.07 0.25
N ASN A 5 8.30 -4.22 -0.07
CA ASN A 5 9.66 -4.33 0.44
C ASN A 5 9.79 -3.60 1.79
N ASN A 6 9.84 -4.35 2.89
CA ASN A 6 10.05 -3.79 4.24
C ASN A 6 11.31 -2.93 4.38
N ASN A 7 12.33 -3.13 3.54
CA ASN A 7 13.56 -2.32 3.56
C ASN A 7 13.48 -1.08 2.66
N ASN A 8 12.47 -0.99 1.81
CA ASN A 8 12.25 0.14 0.90
C ASN A 8 10.76 0.28 0.57
N LEU A 9 10.03 1.02 1.42
CA LEU A 9 8.59 1.22 1.29
C LEU A 9 8.18 2.08 0.10
N GLU A 10 9.14 2.73 -0.58
CA GLU A 10 8.93 3.45 -1.83
C GLU A 10 9.11 2.55 -3.07
N SER A 11 9.45 1.26 -2.90
CA SER A 11 9.37 0.27 -3.99
C SER A 11 7.91 -0.01 -4.35
N THR A 12 7.65 -0.52 -5.55
CA THR A 12 6.31 -0.94 -5.99
C THR A 12 5.67 -1.92 -5.01
N TRP A 13 4.40 -1.66 -4.68
CA TRP A 13 3.57 -2.54 -3.85
C TRP A 13 2.65 -3.36 -4.76
N THR A 14 2.41 -4.61 -4.41
CA THR A 14 1.37 -5.43 -5.04
C THR A 14 0.28 -5.76 -4.02
N ILE A 15 -0.96 -5.54 -4.40
CA ILE A 15 -2.14 -5.68 -3.55
C ILE A 15 -3.06 -6.68 -4.23
N THR A 16 -3.26 -7.82 -3.57
CA THR A 16 -4.14 -8.88 -4.05
C THR A 16 -5.24 -9.18 -3.06
N SER A 17 -6.43 -9.58 -3.51
CA SER A 17 -7.40 -10.22 -2.65
C SER A 17 -7.25 -11.74 -2.71
N ARG A 18 -7.72 -12.44 -1.67
CA ARG A 18 -7.62 -13.91 -1.58
C ARG A 18 -8.44 -14.63 -2.66
N ASP A 19 -9.53 -14.02 -3.07
CA ASP A 19 -10.43 -14.50 -4.12
C ASP A 19 -10.02 -13.99 -5.52
N GLU A 20 -8.84 -13.36 -5.64
CA GLU A 20 -8.29 -12.83 -6.90
C GLU A 20 -9.16 -11.75 -7.57
N SER A 21 -10.20 -11.26 -6.89
CA SER A 21 -11.05 -10.16 -7.36
C SER A 21 -10.34 -8.80 -7.35
N VAL A 22 -9.23 -8.65 -6.64
CA VAL A 22 -8.43 -7.43 -6.62
C VAL A 22 -7.00 -7.79 -7.01
N PHE A 23 -6.47 -7.06 -8.00
CA PHE A 23 -5.06 -7.02 -8.31
C PHE A 23 -4.67 -5.58 -8.64
N LEU A 24 -3.92 -4.94 -7.76
CA LEU A 24 -3.41 -3.60 -7.98
C LEU A 24 -1.91 -3.58 -7.73
N THR A 25 -1.18 -2.82 -8.54
CA THR A 25 0.15 -2.35 -8.20
C THR A 25 0.08 -0.87 -7.83
N GLN A 26 0.83 -0.47 -6.81
CA GLN A 26 1.09 0.93 -6.53
C GLN A 26 2.54 1.23 -6.88
N ASP A 27 2.79 2.29 -7.65
CA ASP A 27 4.13 2.83 -7.90
C ASP A 27 4.32 4.12 -7.09
N PRO A 28 4.98 4.05 -5.90
CA PRO A 28 5.21 5.22 -5.09
C PRO A 28 6.16 6.22 -5.76
N VAL A 29 5.85 7.50 -5.62
CA VAL A 29 6.70 8.61 -6.08
C VAL A 29 7.45 9.24 -4.90
N THR A 30 6.85 9.19 -3.71
CA THR A 30 7.43 9.66 -2.46
C THR A 30 6.69 9.03 -1.28
N ALA A 31 7.13 9.29 -0.05
CA ALA A 31 6.43 8.85 1.14
C ALA A 31 6.48 9.92 2.25
N PHE A 32 5.41 10.00 3.03
CA PHE A 32 5.42 10.70 4.31
C PHE A 32 5.92 9.74 5.41
N TYR A 33 6.72 10.26 6.35
CA TYR A 33 7.32 9.50 7.44
C TYR A 33 7.09 10.19 8.78
N ASP A 34 6.57 9.44 9.76
CA ASP A 34 6.49 9.84 11.17
C ASP A 34 7.04 8.71 12.06
N ILE A 35 8.25 8.92 12.58
CA ILE A 35 8.99 7.94 13.37
C ILE A 35 9.20 8.51 14.77
N LEU A 36 8.66 7.83 15.77
CA LEU A 36 8.70 8.25 17.18
C LEU A 36 9.24 7.13 18.06
N ASN A 37 10.23 7.43 18.88
CA ASN A 37 10.73 6.51 19.91
C ASN A 37 10.84 7.24 21.25
N LEU A 38 10.04 6.81 22.22
CA LEU A 38 9.95 7.36 23.57
C LEU A 38 10.61 6.46 24.62
N GLY A 39 11.37 5.45 24.22
CA GLY A 39 12.04 4.48 25.10
C GLY A 39 11.13 3.39 25.69
N ILE A 40 9.86 3.72 25.97
CA ILE A 40 8.82 2.76 26.38
C ILE A 40 7.94 2.38 25.19
N VAL A 41 7.76 3.30 24.25
CA VAL A 41 6.94 3.12 23.06
C VAL A 41 7.75 3.50 21.83
N SER A 42 7.69 2.67 20.79
CA SER A 42 8.24 2.98 19.47
C SER A 42 7.11 2.87 18.44
N ASN A 43 7.02 3.88 17.58
CA ASN A 43 6.09 3.98 16.46
C ASN A 43 6.85 4.29 15.17
N THR A 44 6.46 3.62 14.09
CA THR A 44 6.88 3.93 12.73
C THR A 44 5.63 3.96 11.87
N PHE A 45 5.28 5.16 11.39
CA PHE A 45 4.25 5.37 10.39
C PHE A 45 4.89 5.85 9.10
N VAL A 46 4.55 5.18 7.98
CA VAL A 46 5.00 5.56 6.65
C VAL A 46 3.82 5.49 5.70
N GLU A 47 3.63 6.53 4.89
CA GLU A 47 2.53 6.62 3.93
C GLU A 47 3.11 6.87 2.53
N PRO A 48 3.36 5.81 1.72
CA PRO A 48 3.76 5.97 0.32
C PRO A 48 2.64 6.59 -0.54
N LEU A 49 2.99 7.68 -1.24
CA LEU A 49 2.13 8.39 -2.17
C LEU A 49 2.52 8.02 -3.60
N GLY A 50 1.56 7.60 -4.42
CA GLY A 50 1.85 7.10 -5.76
C GLY A 50 0.61 6.94 -6.63
N SER A 51 0.76 6.21 -7.73
CA SER A 51 -0.36 5.83 -8.58
C SER A 51 -0.64 4.33 -8.52
N PHE A 52 -1.92 3.99 -8.53
CA PHE A 52 -2.44 2.64 -8.60
C PHE A 52 -2.80 2.27 -10.02
N GLN A 53 -2.52 1.02 -10.38
CA GLN A 53 -2.83 0.42 -11.66
C GLN A 53 -3.23 -1.05 -11.48
N GLY A 54 -4.11 -1.57 -12.33
CA GLY A 54 -4.54 -2.97 -12.29
C GLY A 54 -6.03 -3.13 -12.51
N PHE A 55 -6.67 -4.04 -11.77
CA PHE A 55 -8.10 -4.30 -11.90
C PHE A 55 -8.78 -4.63 -10.56
N ILE A 56 -10.09 -4.39 -10.55
CA ILE A 56 -11.01 -4.81 -9.50
C ILE A 56 -12.20 -5.49 -10.16
N GLN A 57 -12.50 -6.72 -9.79
CA GLN A 57 -13.69 -7.42 -10.17
C GLN A 57 -14.82 -7.12 -9.19
N SER A 58 -15.88 -6.52 -9.70
CA SER A 58 -17.11 -6.24 -8.96
C SER A 58 -17.88 -7.53 -8.67
N SER A 59 -18.77 -7.49 -7.68
CA SER A 59 -19.60 -8.63 -7.26
C SER A 59 -20.53 -9.17 -8.35
N ASP A 60 -20.82 -8.37 -9.38
CA ASP A 60 -21.59 -8.76 -10.58
C ASP A 60 -20.71 -9.39 -11.68
N GLY A 61 -19.42 -9.59 -11.40
CA GLY A 61 -18.44 -10.17 -12.32
C GLY A 61 -17.80 -9.17 -13.28
N LYS A 62 -18.19 -7.89 -13.24
CA LYS A 62 -17.61 -6.85 -14.10
C LYS A 62 -16.21 -6.49 -13.63
N GLU A 63 -15.24 -6.52 -14.54
CA GLU A 63 -13.91 -5.99 -14.29
C GLU A 63 -13.89 -4.46 -14.45
N ILE A 64 -13.27 -3.79 -13.48
CA ILE A 64 -13.01 -2.35 -13.46
C ILE A 64 -11.50 -2.18 -13.55
N THR A 65 -11.02 -1.71 -14.69
CA THR A 65 -9.61 -1.36 -14.88
C THR A 65 -9.31 -0.07 -14.12
N VAL A 66 -8.20 -0.09 -13.38
CA VAL A 66 -7.64 1.08 -12.69
C VAL A 66 -6.39 1.49 -13.44
N GLU A 67 -6.35 2.74 -13.91
CA GLU A 67 -5.21 3.29 -14.65
C GLU A 67 -4.79 4.62 -14.04
N ASN A 68 -3.54 4.68 -13.62
CA ASN A 68 -2.87 5.87 -13.07
C ASN A 68 -3.69 6.60 -11.99
N LEU A 69 -4.37 5.85 -11.12
CA LEU A 69 -5.21 6.41 -10.07
C LEU A 69 -4.32 6.87 -8.91
N LEU A 70 -4.26 8.16 -8.64
CA LEU A 70 -3.49 8.68 -7.51
C LEU A 70 -4.07 8.22 -6.17
N GLY A 71 -3.20 7.87 -5.23
CA GLY A 71 -3.59 7.55 -3.88
C GLY A 71 -2.42 7.24 -2.96
N VAL A 72 -2.74 6.69 -1.79
CA VAL A 72 -1.78 6.38 -0.72
C VAL A 72 -1.92 4.93 -0.27
N SER A 73 -0.81 4.37 0.22
CA SER A 73 -0.81 3.16 1.06
C SER A 73 -0.28 3.52 2.44
N GLU A 74 -0.57 2.71 3.44
CA GLU A 74 -0.11 2.94 4.80
C GLU A 74 0.68 1.72 5.32
N TYR A 75 1.87 1.99 5.85
CA TYR A 75 2.64 1.06 6.66
C TYR A 75 2.66 1.57 8.10
N TYR A 76 2.22 0.71 9.03
CA TYR A 76 2.18 1.04 10.44
C TYR A 76 2.82 -0.07 11.28
N PHE A 77 3.81 0.31 12.08
CA PHE A 77 4.44 -0.57 13.06
C PHE A 77 4.50 0.12 14.41
N VAL A 78 3.97 -0.54 15.45
CA VAL A 78 4.03 -0.06 16.83
C VAL A 78 4.51 -1.17 17.76
N LYS A 79 5.35 -0.79 18.73
CA LYS A 79 5.84 -1.67 19.79
C LYS A 79 5.79 -0.93 21.13
N TRP A 80 5.37 -1.64 22.16
CA TRP A 80 5.30 -1.20 23.56
C TRP A 80 5.97 -2.23 24.49
#